data_AF-A0A0N8W9R5-F1
#
_entry.id   AF-A0A0N8W9R5-F1
#
_cell.length_a   1.000
_cell.length_b   1.000
_cell.length_c   1.000
_cell.angle_alpha   90.00
_cell.angle_beta   90.00
_cell.angle_gamma   90.00
#
_symmetry.space_group_name_H-M   'P 1'
#
loop_
_entity.id
_entity.type
_entity.pdbx_description
1 polymer ?
#
loop_
_entity_poly.entity_id
_entity_poly.type
_entity_poly.pdbx_seq_one_letter_code
_entity_poly.pdbx_strand_id
1 'polypeptide(L)'
;MPKKRKKEVSHSKTLYKPTVNINTVLSGESADDQLRAEMEKFLIPLAMLASKYQKLRKTTEIAKSLKPLIEQLLEFAELEEINVKPGDTFSSLLHVNRNRKKKGIILKVISPGYKTRRGQVIIKATVEIK
;
A
#
# COMPACT_ATOMS: atom_id res chain seq x y z
N MET A 1 54.11 -21.11 -20.02
CA MET A 1 53.34 -19.86 -19.81
C MET A 1 51.86 -20.08 -20.14
N PRO A 2 50.93 -20.12 -19.17
CA PRO A 2 49.52 -20.32 -19.48
C PRO A 2 48.83 -18.97 -19.77
N LYS A 3 48.17 -18.89 -20.94
CA LYS A 3 47.41 -17.73 -21.43
C LYS A 3 46.13 -17.52 -20.59
N LYS A 4 45.99 -16.35 -19.96
CA LYS A 4 44.77 -15.89 -19.28
C LYS A 4 43.62 -15.79 -20.30
N ARG A 5 42.58 -16.63 -20.18
CA ARG A 5 41.31 -16.46 -20.90
C ARG A 5 40.46 -15.43 -20.17
N LYS A 6 40.15 -14.30 -20.82
CA LYS A 6 39.18 -13.31 -20.34
C LYS A 6 37.78 -13.93 -20.44
N LYS A 7 37.06 -14.02 -19.32
CA LYS A 7 35.64 -14.34 -19.31
C LYS A 7 34.86 -13.11 -19.77
N GLU A 8 34.29 -13.17 -20.97
CA GLU A 8 33.27 -12.22 -21.39
C GLU A 8 31.96 -12.61 -20.69
N VAL A 9 31.53 -11.77 -19.75
CA VAL A 9 30.23 -11.90 -19.10
C VAL A 9 29.20 -11.34 -20.08
N SER A 10 28.49 -12.25 -20.76
CA SER A 10 27.35 -11.91 -21.60
C SER A 10 26.22 -11.37 -20.71
N HIS A 11 26.00 -10.06 -20.75
CA HIS A 11 24.81 -9.44 -20.16
C HIS A 11 23.65 -9.59 -21.15
N SER A 12 22.85 -10.64 -20.98
CA SER A 12 21.56 -10.75 -21.65
C SER A 12 20.65 -9.62 -21.19
N LYS A 13 20.49 -8.60 -22.03
CA LYS A 13 19.39 -7.63 -21.90
C LYS A 13 18.08 -8.41 -22.10
N THR A 14 17.47 -8.87 -21.02
CA THR A 14 16.05 -9.23 -21.02
C THR A 14 15.26 -7.94 -21.17
N LEU A 15 15.03 -7.55 -22.43
CA LEU A 15 13.93 -6.65 -22.78
C LEU A 15 12.65 -7.31 -22.30
N TYR A 16 12.01 -6.69 -21.31
CA TYR A 16 10.67 -7.04 -20.86
C TYR A 16 9.73 -6.84 -22.05
N LYS A 17 9.40 -7.92 -22.75
CA LYS A 17 8.33 -7.92 -23.75
C LYS A 17 7.06 -8.28 -22.99
N PRO A 18 6.08 -7.37 -22.81
CA PRO A 18 4.79 -7.77 -22.29
C PRO A 18 4.20 -8.79 -23.27
N THR A 19 4.16 -10.04 -22.85
CA THR A 19 3.45 -11.09 -23.56
C THR A 19 1.98 -10.87 -23.25
N VAL A 20 1.32 -10.09 -24.10
CA VAL A 20 -0.15 -10.01 -24.08
C VAL A 20 -0.64 -11.40 -24.47
N ASN A 21 -1.06 -12.16 -23.47
CA ASN A 21 -1.62 -13.49 -23.66
C ASN A 21 -3.00 -13.31 -24.29
N ILE A 22 -3.13 -13.63 -25.58
CA ILE A 22 -4.31 -13.32 -26.43
C ILE A 22 -5.51 -14.23 -26.07
N ASN A 23 -5.35 -15.18 -25.14
CA ASN A 23 -6.44 -16.07 -24.72
C ASN A 23 -7.45 -15.44 -23.74
N THR A 24 -7.30 -14.18 -23.35
CA THR A 24 -8.19 -13.50 -22.40
C THR A 24 -9.41 -12.80 -23.04
N VAL A 25 -9.65 -12.99 -24.34
CA VAL A 25 -10.81 -12.40 -25.06
C VAL A 25 -12.16 -13.05 -24.67
N LEU A 26 -12.17 -14.09 -23.83
CA LEU A 26 -13.39 -14.81 -23.41
C LEU A 26 -13.96 -14.41 -22.04
N SER A 27 -13.29 -13.57 -21.27
CA SER A 27 -13.87 -12.96 -20.07
C SER A 27 -14.22 -11.52 -20.41
N GLY A 28 -15.50 -11.19 -20.56
CA GLY A 28 -16.01 -9.86 -20.89
C GLY A 28 -15.75 -8.78 -19.84
N GLU A 29 -14.60 -8.79 -19.18
CA GLU A 29 -14.08 -7.69 -18.38
C GLU A 29 -13.56 -6.61 -19.33
N SER A 30 -14.04 -5.38 -19.16
CA SER A 30 -13.54 -4.24 -19.92
C SER A 30 -12.03 -4.10 -19.68
N ALA A 31 -11.28 -3.58 -20.67
CA ALA A 31 -9.87 -3.21 -20.48
C ALA A 31 -9.69 -2.29 -19.25
N ASP A 32 -10.73 -1.52 -18.91
CA ASP A 32 -10.77 -0.68 -17.72
C ASP A 32 -10.82 -1.50 -16.42
N ASP A 33 -11.47 -2.66 -16.41
CA ASP A 33 -11.59 -3.52 -15.23
C ASP A 33 -10.28 -4.27 -14.96
N GLN A 34 -9.57 -4.70 -16.02
CA GLN A 34 -8.23 -5.26 -15.88
C GLN A 34 -7.21 -4.22 -15.41
N LEU A 35 -7.26 -3.01 -15.97
CA LEU A 35 -6.41 -1.90 -15.52
C LEU A 35 -6.70 -1.56 -14.05
N ARG A 36 -7.97 -1.55 -13.63
CA ARG A 36 -8.36 -1.36 -12.23
C ARG A 36 -7.84 -2.47 -11.34
N ALA A 37 -7.98 -3.73 -11.73
CA ALA A 37 -7.49 -4.87 -10.97
C ALA A 37 -5.96 -4.87 -10.82
N GLU A 38 -5.22 -4.40 -11.84
CA GLU A 38 -3.79 -4.15 -11.70
C GLU A 38 -3.48 -2.98 -10.78
N MET A 39 -4.21 -1.86 -10.90
CA MET A 39 -4.05 -0.71 -10.01
C MET A 39 -4.34 -1.07 -8.55
N GLU A 40 -5.34 -1.92 -8.28
CA GLU A 40 -5.66 -2.41 -6.93
C GLU A 40 -4.49 -3.14 -6.27
N LYS A 41 -3.66 -3.85 -7.06
CA LYS A 41 -2.45 -4.51 -6.54
C LYS A 41 -1.43 -3.50 -6.00
N PHE A 42 -1.42 -2.26 -6.49
CA PHE A 42 -0.53 -1.20 -6.02
C PHE A 42 -1.10 -0.41 -4.83
N LEU A 43 -2.42 -0.45 -4.61
CA LEU A 43 -3.06 0.27 -3.50
C LEU A 43 -2.57 -0.23 -2.13
N ILE A 44 -2.43 -1.54 -1.94
CA ILE A 44 -1.95 -2.11 -0.67
C ILE A 44 -0.49 -1.69 -0.38
N PRO A 45 0.50 -1.91 -1.28
CA PRO A 45 1.85 -1.41 -1.09
C PRO A 45 1.92 0.10 -0.81
N LEU A 46 1.12 0.89 -1.52
CA LEU A 46 1.10 2.35 -1.35
C LEU A 46 0.55 2.77 0.01
N ALA A 47 -0.58 2.19 0.44
CA ALA A 47 -1.15 2.43 1.76
C ALA A 47 -0.21 1.96 2.89
N MET A 48 0.50 0.84 2.70
CA MET A 48 1.54 0.39 3.63
C MET A 48 2.71 1.37 3.71
N LEU A 49 3.14 1.91 2.57
CA LEU A 49 4.21 2.90 2.49
C LEU A 49 3.83 4.19 3.22
N ALA A 50 2.62 4.70 2.99
CA ALA A 50 2.08 5.87 3.69
C ALA A 50 2.00 5.64 5.21
N SER A 51 1.54 4.46 5.63
CA SER A 51 1.50 4.08 7.05
C SER A 51 2.90 4.03 7.70
N LYS A 52 3.90 3.47 7.01
CA LYS A 52 5.30 3.45 7.47
C LYS A 52 5.86 4.86 7.57
N TYR A 53 5.57 5.69 6.58
CA TYR A 53 6.02 7.07 6.55
C TYR A 53 5.44 7.89 7.72
N GLN A 54 4.16 7.73 8.06
CA GLN A 54 3.54 8.39 9.22
C GLN A 54 4.28 8.08 10.53
N LYS A 55 4.82 6.86 10.69
CA LYS A 55 5.67 6.51 11.83
C LYS A 55 7.01 7.25 11.79
N LEU A 56 7.66 7.28 10.63
CA LEU A 56 8.94 7.95 10.41
C LEU A 56 8.87 9.47 10.54
N ARG A 57 7.75 10.09 10.16
CA ARG A 57 7.50 11.54 10.28
C ARG A 57 7.65 12.04 11.71
N LYS A 58 7.35 11.20 12.70
CA LYS A 58 7.53 11.55 14.12
C LYS A 58 9.00 11.55 14.56
N THR A 59 9.88 10.90 13.78
CA THR A 59 11.27 10.64 14.16
C THR A 59 12.30 11.41 13.35
N THR A 60 12.01 11.82 12.12
CA THR A 60 13.02 12.43 11.23
C THR A 60 12.50 13.65 10.46
N GLU A 61 13.38 14.63 10.26
CA GLU A 61 13.07 15.82 9.43
C GLU A 61 12.95 15.50 7.95
N ILE A 62 13.76 14.56 7.44
CA ILE A 62 13.70 14.08 6.06
C ILE A 62 12.29 13.56 5.72
N ALA A 63 11.65 12.91 6.69
CA ALA A 63 10.29 12.48 6.50
C ALA A 63 9.39 13.69 6.21
N LYS A 64 9.42 14.78 7.00
CA LYS A 64 8.59 15.97 6.75
C LYS A 64 8.65 16.49 5.31
N SER A 65 9.82 16.43 4.66
CA SER A 65 10.00 16.83 3.26
C SER A 65 9.33 15.90 2.23
N LEU A 66 9.14 14.62 2.56
CA LEU A 66 8.45 13.63 1.72
C LEU A 66 6.93 13.65 1.91
N LYS A 67 6.40 14.39 2.89
CA LYS A 67 4.96 14.54 3.14
C LYS A 67 4.16 14.92 1.89
N PRO A 68 4.51 16.01 1.16
CA PRO A 68 3.74 16.42 -0.01
C PRO A 68 3.71 15.35 -1.10
N LEU A 69 4.82 14.63 -1.32
CA LEU A 69 4.88 13.55 -2.31
C LEU A 69 3.95 12.38 -1.95
N ILE A 70 3.90 12.01 -0.67
CA ILE A 70 3.03 10.91 -0.21
C ILE A 70 1.56 11.32 -0.24
N GLU A 71 1.26 12.57 0.10
CA GLU A 71 -0.10 13.12 0.01
C GLU A 71 -0.59 13.16 -1.45
N GLN A 72 0.25 13.59 -2.39
CA GLN A 72 -0.05 13.53 -3.83
C GLN A 72 -0.26 12.10 -4.34
N LEU A 73 0.56 11.15 -3.91
CA LEU A 73 0.39 9.75 -4.31
C LEU A 73 -0.89 9.14 -3.77
N LEU A 74 -1.25 9.44 -2.51
CA LEU A 74 -2.52 9.00 -1.93
C LEU A 74 -3.70 9.63 -2.66
N GLU A 75 -3.62 10.91 -3.01
CA GLU A 75 -4.67 11.61 -3.78
C GLU A 75 -4.84 11.02 -5.18
N PHE A 76 -3.74 10.76 -5.89
CA PHE A 76 -3.76 10.11 -7.21
C PHE A 76 -4.38 8.72 -7.14
N ALA A 77 -4.13 7.97 -6.06
CA ALA A 77 -4.69 6.66 -5.82
C ALA A 77 -6.12 6.70 -5.20
N GLU A 78 -6.71 7.89 -5.05
CA GLU A 78 -8.00 8.12 -4.40
C GLU A 78 -8.11 7.48 -2.99
N LEU A 79 -6.99 7.45 -2.27
CA LEU A 79 -6.89 6.91 -0.92
C LEU A 79 -7.05 8.01 0.12
N GLU A 80 -7.90 7.74 1.12
CA GLU A 80 -8.13 8.56 2.28
C GLU A 80 -7.70 7.83 3.55
N GLU A 81 -7.10 8.56 4.48
CA GLU A 81 -6.82 8.04 5.82
C GLU A 81 -8.14 7.82 6.57
N ILE A 82 -8.28 6.68 7.24
CA ILE A 82 -9.44 6.41 8.10
C ILE A 82 -9.33 7.34 9.32
N ASN A 83 -10.32 8.22 9.49
CA ASN A 83 -10.37 9.12 10.64
C ASN A 83 -10.66 8.31 11.92
N VAL A 84 -9.61 8.10 12.73
CA VAL A 84 -9.69 7.36 13.99
C VAL A 84 -9.07 8.19 15.10
N LYS A 85 -9.79 8.36 16.20
CA LYS A 85 -9.35 9.11 17.38
C LYS A 85 -9.42 8.26 18.64
N PRO A 86 -8.53 8.49 19.62
CA PRO A 86 -8.74 7.99 20.97
C PRO A 86 -10.11 8.43 21.51
N GLY A 87 -10.84 7.51 22.13
CA GLY A 87 -12.23 7.71 22.56
C GLY A 87 -13.27 7.14 21.59
N ASP A 88 -12.91 6.88 20.34
CA ASP A 88 -13.84 6.28 19.37
C ASP A 88 -14.14 4.81 19.70
N THR A 89 -15.29 4.33 19.24
CA THR A 89 -15.68 2.92 19.40
C THR A 89 -14.90 2.03 18.43
N PHE A 90 -14.43 0.88 18.91
CA PHE A 90 -13.79 -0.10 18.05
C PHE A 90 -14.78 -0.70 17.03
N SER A 91 -14.45 -0.59 15.75
CA SER A 91 -15.14 -1.28 14.65
C SER A 91 -14.19 -2.28 14.00
N SER A 92 -14.55 -3.56 13.99
CA SER A 92 -13.75 -4.61 13.32
C SER A 92 -13.69 -4.43 11.80
N LEU A 93 -14.59 -3.63 11.21
CA LEU A 93 -14.58 -3.30 9.78
C LEU A 93 -13.44 -2.33 9.44
N LEU A 94 -13.15 -1.38 10.33
CA LEU A 94 -12.17 -0.31 10.10
C LEU A 94 -10.85 -0.54 10.84
N HIS A 95 -10.87 -1.32 11.92
CA HIS A 95 -9.77 -1.40 12.86
C HIS A 95 -9.27 -2.84 13.08
N VAL A 96 -7.96 -2.95 13.32
CA VAL A 96 -7.29 -4.14 13.86
C VAL A 96 -6.85 -3.81 15.27
N ASN A 97 -7.29 -4.60 16.24
CA ASN A 97 -6.87 -4.42 17.63
C ASN A 97 -5.56 -5.17 17.89
N ARG A 98 -4.54 -4.46 18.37
CA ARG A 98 -3.26 -5.06 18.79
C ARG A 98 -3.43 -6.05 19.95
N ASN A 99 -4.32 -5.76 20.89
CA ASN A 99 -4.50 -6.56 22.11
C ASN A 99 -5.54 -7.70 21.93
N ARG A 100 -5.99 -7.99 20.70
CA ARG A 100 -6.93 -9.06 20.31
C ARG A 100 -8.31 -9.09 21.01
N LYS A 101 -8.64 -8.10 21.86
CA LYS A 101 -10.01 -7.86 22.36
C LYS A 101 -10.96 -7.56 21.20
N LYS A 102 -12.20 -8.04 21.29
CA LYS A 102 -13.18 -7.97 20.19
C LYS A 102 -14.02 -6.68 20.16
N LYS A 103 -14.10 -5.95 21.28
CA LYS A 103 -14.89 -4.71 21.45
C LYS A 103 -14.22 -3.86 22.53
N GLY A 104 -14.47 -2.55 22.48
CA GLY A 104 -13.94 -1.60 23.46
C GLY A 104 -13.84 -0.19 22.88
N ILE A 105 -13.26 0.70 23.68
CA ILE A 105 -12.97 2.08 23.29
C ILE A 105 -11.50 2.16 22.88
N ILE A 106 -11.23 2.87 21.80
CA ILE A 106 -9.88 3.09 21.30
C ILE A 106 -9.11 3.96 22.30
N LEU A 107 -8.01 3.42 22.84
CA LEU A 107 -7.07 4.14 23.70
C LEU A 107 -6.04 4.89 22.87
N LYS A 108 -5.55 4.23 21.82
CA LYS A 108 -4.43 4.75 21.02
C LYS A 108 -4.46 4.21 19.61
N VAL A 109 -4.13 5.07 18.66
CA VAL A 109 -3.88 4.69 17.27
C VAL A 109 -2.38 4.38 17.11
N ILE A 110 -2.07 3.16 16.71
CA ILE A 110 -0.69 2.67 16.54
C ILE A 110 -0.21 2.90 15.11
N SER A 111 -1.08 2.67 14.14
CA SER A 111 -0.82 2.99 12.73
C SER A 111 -2.12 3.35 12.02
N PRO A 112 -2.07 4.33 11.10
CA PRO A 112 -3.23 4.72 10.34
C PRO A 112 -3.67 3.59 9.39
N GLY A 113 -4.96 3.58 9.09
CA GLY A 113 -5.57 2.78 8.03
C GLY A 113 -5.97 3.67 6.86
N TYR A 114 -6.23 3.05 5.72
CA TYR A 114 -6.58 3.74 4.49
C TYR A 114 -7.77 3.05 3.81
N LYS A 115 -8.64 3.87 3.25
CA LYS A 115 -9.79 3.46 2.45
C LYS A 115 -9.79 4.22 1.14
N THR A 116 -10.47 3.72 0.11
CA THR A 116 -10.74 4.52 -1.09
C THR A 116 -11.82 5.55 -0.81
N ARG A 117 -11.95 6.59 -1.65
CA ARG A 117 -13.06 7.56 -1.61
C ARG A 117 -14.45 6.89 -1.66
N ARG A 118 -14.54 5.71 -2.28
CA ARG A 118 -15.75 4.90 -2.36
C ARG A 118 -16.07 4.11 -1.08
N GLY A 119 -15.23 4.22 -0.05
CA GLY A 119 -15.43 3.60 1.26
C GLY A 119 -14.85 2.19 1.40
N GLN A 120 -14.20 1.64 0.37
CA GLN A 120 -13.55 0.33 0.45
C GLN A 120 -12.29 0.44 1.32
N VAL A 121 -12.23 -0.35 2.39
CA VAL A 121 -11.07 -0.39 3.28
C VAL A 121 -9.94 -1.17 2.59
N ILE A 122 -8.82 -0.51 2.32
CA ILE A 122 -7.62 -1.14 1.75
C ILE A 122 -6.74 -1.66 2.87
N ILE A 123 -6.54 -0.85 3.93
CA ILE A 123 -5.80 -1.25 5.13
C ILE A 123 -6.55 -0.74 6.36
N LYS A 124 -6.82 -1.63 7.33
CA LYS A 124 -7.43 -1.25 8.60
C LYS A 124 -6.46 -0.50 9.50
N ALA A 125 -6.95 0.46 10.27
CA ALA A 125 -6.13 1.15 11.26
C ALA A 125 -5.76 0.19 12.40
N THR A 126 -4.50 0.19 12.81
CA THR A 126 -4.10 -0.62 13.98
C THR A 126 -4.26 0.23 15.23
N VAL A 127 -5.06 -0.28 16.18
CA VAL A 127 -5.43 0.44 17.40
C VAL A 127 -5.24 -0.44 18.63
N GLU A 128 -5.16 0.22 19.77
CA GLU A 128 -5.19 -0.40 21.09
C GLU A 128 -6.50 -0.02 21.77
N ILE A 129 -7.19 -0.99 22.39
CA ILE A 129 -8.51 -0.77 23.00
C ILE A 129 -8.55 -1.17 24.47
N LYS A 130 -9.35 -0.43 25.25
CA LYS A 130 -9.60 -0.67 26.68
C LYS A 130 -10.58 -1.83 26.87
#